data_AF-A0A7J4EI93-F1
#
_entry.id   AF-A0A7J4EI93-F1
#
_cell.length_a   1.000
_cell.length_b   1.000
_cell.length_c   1.000
_cell.angle_alpha   90.00
_cell.angle_beta   90.00
_cell.angle_gamma   90.00
#
_symmetry.space_group_name_H-M   'P 1'
#
loop_
_entity.id
_entity.type
_entity.pdbx_description
1 polymer ?
#
loop_
_entity_poly.entity_id
_entity_poly.type
_entity_poly.pdbx_seq_one_letter_code
_entity_poly.pdbx_strand_id
1 'polypeptide(L)'
;MQKKLGVDRTIGAVIGWSATNVAPGHLRQTTEGEFVIGRLDGKVTSQLKEVKRMLESLTKVEVTGNIMGHLWTKLIINCINAPLGAIFGVELRRMATNRKTVPIIAALADELIRFSSYLNVKLENFEDMLSVEFFKVDNIEDYNRVVMLLQMIAEQREETLNQRYCRI
;
A
#
# COMPACT_ATOMS: atom_id res chain seq x y z
N MET A 1 18.63 9.90 -4.31
CA MET A 1 19.23 9.85 -2.96
C MET A 1 20.51 9.03 -2.92
N GLN A 2 20.49 7.73 -3.28
CA GLN A 2 21.70 6.87 -3.32
C GLN A 2 22.86 7.46 -4.15
N LYS A 3 22.58 8.00 -5.36
CA LYS A 3 23.62 8.62 -6.19
C LYS A 3 24.31 9.82 -5.52
N LYS A 4 23.64 10.48 -4.58
CA LYS A 4 24.17 11.65 -3.84
C LYS A 4 24.78 11.27 -2.49
N LEU A 5 24.16 10.36 -1.74
CA LEU A 5 24.54 10.01 -0.36
C LEU A 5 25.24 8.66 -0.23
N GLY A 6 25.22 7.81 -1.25
CA GLY A 6 25.75 6.44 -1.20
C GLY A 6 24.74 5.42 -0.65
N VAL A 7 24.94 4.15 -1.01
CA VAL A 7 24.09 3.04 -0.59
C VAL A 7 24.12 2.85 0.93
N ASP A 8 25.28 3.06 1.57
CA ASP A 8 25.44 2.80 3.00
C ASP A 8 24.72 3.79 3.91
N ARG A 9 24.38 4.97 3.38
CA ARG A 9 23.68 6.04 4.10
C ARG A 9 22.24 6.23 3.62
N THR A 10 21.71 5.25 2.88
CA THR A 10 20.33 5.30 2.37
C THR A 10 19.57 4.06 2.82
N ILE A 11 18.40 4.28 3.42
CA ILE A 11 17.42 3.23 3.71
C ILE A 11 16.12 3.54 2.97
N GLY A 12 15.35 2.50 2.67
CA GLY A 12 13.95 2.65 2.29
C GLY A 12 13.05 2.66 3.52
N ALA A 13 11.93 3.35 3.41
CA ALA A 13 10.90 3.38 4.44
C ALA A 13 9.52 3.45 3.76
N VAL A 14 8.61 2.58 4.20
CA VAL A 14 7.19 2.64 3.87
C VAL A 14 6.45 3.09 5.12
N ILE A 15 5.48 3.99 4.91
CA ILE A 15 4.64 4.56 5.95
C ILE A 15 3.23 3.96 5.79
N GLY A 16 2.76 3.28 6.83
CA GLY A 16 1.45 2.62 6.87
C GLY A 16 0.28 3.56 7.16
N TRP A 17 0.50 4.65 7.91
CA TRP A 17 -0.59 5.60 8.21
C TRP A 17 -0.73 6.71 7.17
N SER A 18 -1.89 7.37 7.25
CA SER A 18 -2.22 8.57 6.50
C SER A 18 -2.33 9.77 7.43
N ALA A 19 -2.05 10.96 6.90
CA ALA A 19 -2.23 12.23 7.57
C ALA A 19 -2.72 13.29 6.59
N THR A 20 -3.40 14.30 7.10
CA THR A 20 -3.90 15.43 6.32
C THR A 20 -3.45 16.76 6.91
N ASN A 21 -3.22 17.74 6.05
CA ASN A 21 -2.94 19.11 6.43
C ASN A 21 -4.27 19.87 6.56
N VAL A 22 -4.67 20.19 7.78
CA VAL A 22 -5.93 20.89 8.06
C VAL A 22 -5.76 22.40 7.91
N ALA A 23 -4.62 22.94 8.36
CA ALA A 23 -4.21 24.33 8.23
C ALA A 23 -2.69 24.42 8.42
N PRO A 24 -2.03 25.53 8.05
CA PRO A 24 -0.59 25.71 8.30
C PRO A 24 -0.21 25.40 9.76
N GLY A 25 0.72 24.46 9.96
CA GLY A 25 1.14 23.99 11.29
C GLY A 25 0.16 23.04 12.00
N HIS A 26 -1.00 22.74 11.41
CA HIS A 26 -2.05 21.90 11.99
C HIS A 26 -2.25 20.66 11.13
N LEU A 27 -1.52 19.60 11.50
CA LEU A 27 -1.60 18.29 10.86
C LEU A 27 -2.47 17.36 11.69
N ARG A 28 -3.23 16.51 11.02
CA ARG A 28 -4.03 15.46 11.68
C ARG A 28 -3.69 14.11 11.06
N GLN A 29 -3.27 13.16 11.89
CA GLN A 29 -3.19 11.75 11.50
C GLN A 29 -4.62 11.21 11.31
N THR A 30 -4.87 10.56 10.18
CA THR A 30 -6.22 10.09 9.80
C THR A 30 -6.38 8.58 9.90
N THR A 31 -5.29 7.83 9.93
CA THR A 31 -5.29 6.39 10.18
C THR A 31 -4.12 6.01 11.08
N GLU A 32 -4.19 4.85 11.73
CA GLU A 32 -3.03 4.23 12.36
C GLU A 32 -2.30 3.37 11.33
N GLY A 33 -1.08 2.96 11.67
CA GLY A 33 -0.25 2.12 10.82
C GLY A 33 1.17 2.02 11.33
N GLU A 34 1.98 1.25 10.64
CA GLU A 34 3.35 0.91 11.04
C GLU A 34 4.37 1.45 10.04
N PHE A 35 5.61 1.62 10.49
CA PHE A 35 6.72 1.81 9.56
C PHE A 35 7.21 0.44 9.08
N VAL A 36 7.56 0.32 7.81
CA VAL A 36 8.41 -0.78 7.33
C VAL A 36 9.70 -0.17 6.79
N ILE A 37 10.83 -0.50 7.39
CA ILE A 37 12.14 0.04 6.99
C ILE A 37 13.08 -1.07 6.57
N GLY A 38 14.00 -0.75 5.66
CA GLY A 38 15.03 -1.70 5.27
C GLY A 38 16.10 -1.07 4.41
N ARG A 39 17.23 -1.77 4.26
CA ARG A 39 18.27 -1.36 3.34
C ARG A 39 17.99 -1.87 1.94
N LEU A 40 18.43 -1.09 0.95
CA LEU A 40 18.27 -1.43 -0.46
C LEU A 40 19.13 -2.62 -0.90
N ASP A 41 20.16 -2.98 -0.12
CA ASP A 41 20.96 -4.20 -0.30
C ASP A 41 20.45 -5.39 0.55
N GLY A 42 19.30 -5.23 1.22
CA GLY A 42 18.65 -6.25 2.04
C GLY A 42 19.34 -6.57 3.36
N LYS A 43 20.47 -5.93 3.69
CA LYS A 43 21.19 -6.21 4.93
C LYS A 43 20.51 -5.58 6.13
N VAL A 44 20.54 -6.27 7.27
CA VAL A 44 20.14 -5.72 8.57
C VAL A 44 21.39 -5.29 9.33
N THR A 45 21.63 -3.98 9.41
CA THR A 45 22.82 -3.42 10.08
C THR A 45 22.50 -2.85 11.46
N SER A 46 23.55 -2.57 12.25
CA SER A 46 23.40 -1.90 13.55
C SER A 46 22.76 -0.52 13.43
N GLN A 47 23.11 0.24 12.39
CA GLN A 47 22.52 1.56 12.11
C GLN A 47 21.03 1.44 11.77
N LEU A 48 20.63 0.44 10.98
CA LEU A 48 19.20 0.21 10.68
C LEU A 48 18.41 -0.11 11.96
N LYS A 49 18.99 -0.91 12.86
CA LYS A 49 18.40 -1.21 14.17
C LYS A 49 18.31 0.05 15.06
N GLU A 50 19.25 0.97 14.94
CA GLU A 50 19.18 2.25 15.64
C GLU A 50 18.07 3.16 15.12
N VAL A 51 17.91 3.24 13.79
CA VAL A 51 16.76 3.93 13.19
C VAL A 51 15.44 3.32 13.63
N LYS A 52 15.33 1.99 13.65
CA LYS A 52 14.16 1.29 14.21
C LYS A 52 13.85 1.78 15.61
N ARG A 53 14.82 1.73 16.54
CA ARG A 53 14.63 2.16 17.95
C ARG A 53 14.13 3.60 18.06
N MET A 54 14.65 4.52 17.23
CA MET A 54 14.20 5.90 17.24
C MET A 54 12.74 6.03 16.76
N LEU A 55 12.40 5.38 15.66
CA LEU A 55 11.05 5.42 15.09
C LEU A 55 10.00 4.67 15.94
N GLU A 56 10.43 3.67 16.71
CA GLU A 56 9.56 2.91 17.63
C GLU A 56 8.98 3.75 18.77
N SER A 57 9.53 4.94 19.03
CA SER A 57 8.91 5.91 19.93
C SER A 57 7.57 6.48 19.40
N LEU A 58 7.30 6.35 18.10
CA LEU A 58 6.12 6.91 17.44
C LEU A 58 5.04 5.85 17.17
N THR A 59 5.44 4.71 16.61
CA THR A 59 4.56 3.59 16.26
C THR A 59 5.40 2.33 16.05
N LYS A 60 4.77 1.18 15.84
CA LYS A 60 5.46 -0.06 15.52
C LYS A 60 6.28 0.09 14.23
N VAL A 61 7.49 -0.48 14.25
CA VAL A 61 8.42 -0.46 13.12
C VAL A 61 8.83 -1.88 12.77
N GLU A 62 8.57 -2.31 11.56
CA GLU A 62 9.09 -3.56 11.01
C GLU A 62 10.41 -3.32 10.28
N VAL A 63 11.36 -4.24 10.44
CA VAL A 63 12.60 -4.25 9.66
C VAL A 63 12.53 -5.40 8.67
N THR A 64 12.74 -5.09 7.40
CA THR A 64 12.66 -6.06 6.30
C THR A 64 13.97 -6.14 5.52
N GLY A 65 14.26 -7.35 5.00
CA GLY A 65 15.31 -7.59 4.02
C GLY A 65 14.86 -7.33 2.57
N ASN A 66 13.56 -7.13 2.34
CA ASN A 66 12.99 -6.89 1.00
C ASN A 66 12.25 -5.55 0.92
N ILE A 67 12.93 -4.46 1.30
CA ILE A 67 12.31 -3.12 1.30
C ILE A 67 11.84 -2.69 -0.10
N MET A 68 12.49 -3.16 -1.15
CA MET A 68 12.08 -2.87 -2.52
C MET A 68 10.71 -3.49 -2.82
N GLY A 69 10.43 -4.71 -2.35
CA GLY A 69 9.11 -5.31 -2.46
C GLY A 69 8.02 -4.43 -1.84
N HIS A 70 8.20 -3.98 -0.60
CA HIS A 70 7.23 -3.10 0.06
C HIS A 70 7.08 -1.74 -0.63
N LEU A 71 8.19 -1.12 -1.08
CA LEU A 71 8.16 0.17 -1.79
C LEU A 71 7.39 0.06 -3.11
N TRP A 72 7.62 -1.00 -3.88
CA TRP A 72 6.89 -1.24 -5.12
C TRP A 72 5.42 -1.56 -4.87
N THR A 73 5.09 -2.37 -3.87
CA THR A 73 3.67 -2.61 -3.51
C THR A 73 2.97 -1.30 -3.15
N LYS A 74 3.60 -0.43 -2.33
CA LYS A 74 3.02 0.87 -1.99
C LYS A 74 2.88 1.79 -3.21
N LEU A 75 3.85 1.76 -4.13
CA LEU A 75 3.78 2.50 -5.39
C LEU A 75 2.57 2.06 -6.22
N ILE A 76 2.33 0.75 -6.35
CA ILE A 76 1.17 0.21 -7.08
C ILE A 76 -0.13 0.77 -6.50
N ILE A 77 -0.28 0.70 -5.17
CA ILE A 77 -1.46 1.23 -4.48
C ILE A 77 -1.64 2.73 -4.74
N ASN A 78 -0.56 3.52 -4.68
CA ASN A 78 -0.62 4.95 -4.93
C ASN A 78 -0.94 5.30 -6.39
N CYS A 79 -0.42 4.53 -7.34
CA CYS A 79 -0.71 4.67 -8.78
C CYS A 79 -2.18 4.37 -9.12
N ILE A 80 -2.86 3.59 -8.29
CA ILE A 80 -4.30 3.34 -8.42
C ILE A 80 -5.09 4.42 -7.68
N ASN A 81 -4.81 4.62 -6.38
CA ASN A 81 -5.64 5.45 -5.51
C ASN A 81 -5.63 6.93 -5.91
N ALA A 82 -4.45 7.54 -6.07
CA ALA A 82 -4.36 8.99 -6.29
C ALA A 82 -4.88 9.41 -7.69
N PRO A 83 -4.46 8.77 -8.82
CA PRO A 83 -4.96 9.15 -10.13
C PRO A 83 -6.44 8.88 -10.31
N LEU A 84 -6.93 7.69 -9.92
CA LEU A 84 -8.35 7.38 -10.07
C LEU A 84 -9.22 8.24 -9.16
N GLY A 85 -8.75 8.54 -7.94
CA GLY A 85 -9.45 9.45 -7.03
C GLY A 85 -9.56 10.86 -7.61
N ALA A 86 -8.52 11.34 -8.30
CA ALA A 86 -8.55 12.63 -8.98
C ALA A 86 -9.47 12.63 -10.21
N ILE A 87 -9.47 11.56 -11.02
CA ILE A 87 -10.30 11.45 -12.23
C ILE A 87 -11.79 11.32 -11.90
N PHE A 88 -12.13 10.45 -10.96
CA PHE A 88 -13.52 10.14 -10.64
C PHE A 88 -14.09 10.99 -9.50
N GLY A 89 -13.27 11.75 -8.78
CA GLY A 89 -13.70 12.59 -7.67
C GLY A 89 -14.24 11.81 -6.49
N VAL A 90 -13.86 10.54 -6.34
CA VAL A 90 -14.33 9.64 -5.29
C VAL A 90 -13.17 8.83 -4.70
N GLU A 91 -13.29 8.43 -3.44
CA GLU A 91 -12.29 7.61 -2.77
C GLU A 91 -12.23 6.20 -3.35
N LEU A 92 -11.06 5.55 -3.25
CA LEU A 92 -10.85 4.16 -3.71
C LEU A 92 -11.90 3.19 -3.16
N ARG A 93 -12.35 3.38 -1.91
CA ARG A 93 -13.42 2.56 -1.33
C ARG A 93 -14.69 2.59 -2.17
N ARG A 94 -15.14 3.77 -2.59
CA ARG A 94 -16.34 3.92 -3.44
C ARG A 94 -16.13 3.38 -4.85
N MET A 95 -14.90 3.47 -5.35
CA MET A 95 -14.57 2.86 -6.64
C MET A 95 -14.53 1.33 -6.56
N ALA A 96 -14.14 0.77 -5.43
CA ALA A 96 -14.11 -0.68 -5.20
C ALA A 96 -15.51 -1.31 -5.08
N THR A 97 -16.53 -0.54 -4.70
CA THR A 97 -17.94 -1.01 -4.68
C THR A 97 -18.67 -0.81 -6.01
N ASN A 98 -18.11 -0.05 -6.95
CA ASN A 98 -18.78 0.27 -8.20
C ASN A 98 -18.32 -0.66 -9.34
N ARG A 99 -19.28 -1.43 -9.87
CA ARG A 99 -19.07 -2.42 -10.95
C ARG A 99 -18.40 -1.86 -12.21
N LYS A 100 -18.48 -0.55 -12.46
CA LYS A 100 -17.84 0.11 -13.61
C LYS A 100 -16.38 0.47 -13.37
N THR A 101 -15.99 0.75 -12.12
CA THR A 101 -14.62 1.18 -11.76
C THR A 101 -13.74 0.03 -11.32
N VAL A 102 -14.31 -1.04 -10.76
CA VAL A 102 -13.58 -2.26 -10.39
C VAL A 102 -12.77 -2.86 -11.57
N PRO A 103 -13.35 -2.99 -12.79
CA PRO A 103 -12.60 -3.28 -14.02
C PRO A 103 -11.30 -2.51 -14.22
N ILE A 104 -11.37 -1.20 -14.02
CA ILE A 104 -10.26 -0.26 -14.27
C ILE A 104 -9.18 -0.45 -13.21
N ILE A 105 -9.58 -0.62 -11.94
CA ILE A 105 -8.68 -0.92 -10.84
C ILE A 105 -7.94 -2.24 -11.09
N ALA A 106 -8.67 -3.30 -11.48
CA ALA A 106 -8.09 -4.61 -11.74
C ALA A 106 -7.08 -4.58 -12.90
N ALA A 107 -7.42 -3.93 -14.01
CA ALA A 107 -6.53 -3.80 -15.17
C ALA A 107 -5.24 -3.02 -14.84
N LEU A 108 -5.36 -1.89 -14.13
CA LEU A 108 -4.20 -1.10 -13.72
C LEU A 108 -3.31 -1.85 -12.72
N ALA A 109 -3.91 -2.57 -11.78
CA ALA A 109 -3.15 -3.40 -10.85
C ALA A 109 -2.37 -4.50 -11.58
N ASP A 110 -3.02 -5.22 -12.50
CA ASP A 110 -2.37 -6.27 -13.29
C ASP A 110 -1.18 -5.74 -14.11
N GLU A 111 -1.37 -4.60 -14.80
CA GLU A 111 -0.30 -3.96 -15.57
C GLU A 111 0.93 -3.66 -14.70
N LEU A 112 0.72 -3.03 -13.54
CA LEU A 112 1.81 -2.65 -12.64
C LEU A 112 2.47 -3.87 -11.99
N ILE A 113 1.71 -4.93 -11.70
CA ILE A 113 2.24 -6.20 -11.18
C ILE A 113 3.12 -6.88 -12.23
N ARG A 114 2.67 -6.94 -13.49
CA ARG A 114 3.49 -7.46 -14.60
C ARG A 114 4.76 -6.64 -14.78
N PHE A 115 4.67 -5.31 -14.68
CA PHE A 115 5.83 -4.43 -14.77
C PHE A 115 6.84 -4.67 -13.64
N SER A 116 6.38 -4.83 -12.40
CA SER A 116 7.27 -5.18 -11.27
C SER A 116 7.94 -6.55 -11.44
N SER A 117 7.22 -7.51 -12.03
CA SER A 117 7.75 -8.84 -12.35
C SER A 117 8.86 -8.76 -13.39
N TYR A 118 8.69 -7.94 -14.43
CA TYR A 118 9.74 -7.66 -15.41
C TYR A 118 11.01 -7.05 -14.79
N LEU A 119 10.85 -6.24 -13.73
CA LEU A 119 11.96 -5.67 -12.98
C LEU A 119 12.56 -6.62 -11.93
N ASN A 120 12.10 -7.89 -11.88
CA ASN A 120 12.50 -8.90 -10.90
C ASN A 120 12.31 -8.45 -9.44
N VAL A 121 11.28 -7.64 -9.19
CA VAL A 121 10.93 -7.23 -7.82
C VAL A 121 9.99 -8.25 -7.24
N LYS A 122 10.41 -8.90 -6.15
CA LYS A 122 9.50 -9.70 -5.33
C LYS A 122 8.61 -8.75 -4.52
N LEU A 123 7.36 -8.58 -4.94
CA LEU A 123 6.39 -7.76 -4.22
C LEU A 123 6.04 -8.40 -2.87
N GLU A 124 5.78 -7.55 -1.89
CA GLU A 124 5.31 -7.94 -0.55
C GLU A 124 3.83 -7.61 -0.41
N ASN A 125 3.12 -8.29 0.48
CA ASN A 125 1.73 -7.97 0.76
C ASN A 125 1.61 -6.63 1.51
N PHE A 126 0.52 -5.91 1.30
CA PHE A 126 0.23 -4.66 2.03
C PHE A 126 -0.99 -4.82 2.94
N GLU A 127 -0.78 -4.64 4.25
CA GLU A 127 -1.80 -4.53 5.31
C GLU A 127 -3.00 -5.49 5.13
N ASP A 128 -2.73 -6.79 5.02
CA ASP A 128 -3.71 -7.89 4.86
C ASP A 128 -4.74 -7.74 3.71
N MET A 129 -4.68 -6.66 2.94
CA MET A 129 -5.78 -6.20 2.06
C MET A 129 -5.44 -6.36 0.57
N LEU A 130 -4.15 -6.38 0.24
CA LEU A 130 -3.67 -6.60 -1.12
C LEU A 130 -2.61 -7.72 -1.09
N SER A 131 -3.04 -8.97 -1.29
CA SER A 131 -2.12 -9.95 -1.87
C SER A 131 -1.99 -9.62 -3.35
N VAL A 132 -0.76 -9.41 -3.77
CA VAL A 132 -0.37 -9.14 -5.16
C VAL A 132 -0.90 -10.21 -6.10
N GLU A 133 -0.94 -11.46 -5.63
CA GLU A 133 -1.46 -12.60 -6.37
C GLU A 133 -2.95 -12.47 -6.68
N PHE A 134 -3.72 -11.73 -5.87
CA PHE A 134 -5.16 -11.57 -6.12
C PHE A 134 -5.45 -10.78 -7.38
N PHE A 135 -4.60 -9.82 -7.75
CA PHE A 135 -4.83 -8.89 -8.85
C PHE A 135 -4.23 -9.33 -10.17
N LYS A 136 -3.50 -10.45 -10.20
CA LYS A 136 -3.00 -11.02 -11.44
C LYS A 136 -4.17 -11.53 -12.29
N VAL A 137 -4.21 -11.11 -13.55
CA VAL A 137 -5.27 -11.43 -14.51
C VAL A 137 -4.65 -11.99 -15.79
N ASP A 138 -4.59 -13.32 -15.93
CA ASP A 138 -4.06 -13.96 -17.16
C ASP A 138 -5.19 -14.29 -18.16
N ASN A 139 -6.42 -14.47 -17.67
CA ASN A 139 -7.59 -14.78 -18.49
C ASN A 139 -8.87 -14.12 -17.94
N ILE A 140 -10.01 -14.35 -18.62
CA ILE A 140 -11.29 -13.75 -18.25
C ILE A 140 -11.85 -14.29 -16.93
N GLU A 141 -11.52 -15.52 -16.56
CA GLU A 141 -11.94 -16.13 -15.30
C GLU A 141 -11.20 -15.50 -14.12
N ASP A 142 -9.90 -15.26 -14.26
CA ASP A 142 -9.11 -14.50 -13.29
C ASP A 142 -9.66 -13.10 -13.11
N TYR A 143 -9.94 -12.42 -14.22
CA TYR A 143 -10.54 -11.09 -14.20
C TYR A 143 -11.85 -11.07 -13.41
N ASN A 144 -12.77 -11.99 -13.71
CA ASN A 144 -14.04 -12.11 -13.02
C ASN A 144 -13.85 -12.43 -11.52
N ARG A 145 -12.88 -13.28 -11.17
CA ARG A 145 -12.50 -13.58 -9.79
C ARG A 145 -12.01 -12.33 -9.07
N VAL A 146 -11.12 -11.54 -9.66
CA VAL A 146 -10.58 -10.30 -9.08
C VAL A 146 -11.71 -9.30 -8.84
N VAL A 147 -12.58 -9.11 -9.83
CA VAL A 147 -13.73 -8.21 -9.75
C VAL A 147 -14.67 -8.63 -8.61
N MET A 148 -14.98 -9.93 -8.51
CA MET A 148 -15.84 -10.47 -7.46
C MET A 148 -15.22 -10.29 -6.07
N LEU A 149 -13.93 -10.60 -5.90
CA LEU A 149 -13.22 -10.44 -4.62
C LEU A 149 -13.17 -8.98 -4.18
N LEU A 150 -12.91 -8.04 -5.10
CA LEU A 150 -12.90 -6.62 -4.77
C LEU A 150 -14.26 -6.11 -4.32
N GLN A 151 -15.34 -6.59 -4.95
CA GLN A 151 -16.70 -6.28 -4.54
C GLN A 151 -17.01 -6.86 -3.15
N MET A 152 -16.69 -8.13 -2.91
CA MET A 152 -16.90 -8.79 -1.62
C MET A 152 -16.13 -8.10 -0.47
N ILE A 153 -14.86 -7.75 -0.69
CA ILE A 153 -14.03 -7.04 0.30
C ILE A 153 -14.62 -5.66 0.60
N ALA A 154 -15.14 -4.98 -0.41
CA ALA A 154 -15.75 -3.68 -0.24
C ALA A 154 -17.09 -3.75 0.54
N GLU A 155 -17.88 -4.80 0.31
CA GLU A 155 -19.17 -5.07 1.00
C GLU A 155 -18.98 -5.49 2.46
N GLN A 156 -18.07 -6.44 2.76
CA GLN A 156 -17.81 -6.89 4.14
C GLN A 156 -17.34 -5.76 5.07
N ARG A 157 -16.61 -4.79 4.53
CA ARG A 157 -16.13 -3.63 5.30
C ARG A 157 -17.24 -2.60 5.56
N GLU A 158 -18.32 -2.54 4.78
CA GLU A 158 -19.50 -1.72 5.10
C GLU A 158 -20.24 -2.24 6.34
N GLU A 159 -20.41 -3.55 6.46
CA GLU A 159 -21.07 -4.18 7.61
C GLU A 159 -20.28 -4.00 8.91
N THR A 160 -18.95 -4.16 8.84
CA THR A 160 -18.06 -4.03 10.00
C THR A 160 -18.01 -2.60 10.54
N LEU A 161 -18.14 -1.60 9.67
CA LEU A 161 -18.24 -0.18 10.07
C LEU A 161 -19.60 0.15 10.69
N ASN A 162 -20.70 -0.33 10.10
CA ASN A 162 -22.04 -0.12 10.66
C ASN A 162 -22.18 -0.73 12.06
N GLN A 163 -21.55 -1.88 12.33
CA GLN A 163 -21.51 -2.46 13.68
C GLN A 163 -20.68 -1.65 14.69
N ARG A 164 -19.66 -0.89 14.24
CA ARG A 164 -18.89 0.02 15.11
C ARG A 164 -19.66 1.30 15.45
N TYR A 165 -20.51 1.80 14.57
CA TYR A 165 -21.34 2.99 14.82
C TYR A 165 -22.63 2.71 15.61
N CYS A 166 -23.11 1.46 15.63
CA CYS A 166 -24.24 1.05 16.49
C CYS A 166 -23.84 0.70 17.95
N ARG A 167 -22.59 0.96 18.36
CA ARG A 167 -22.09 0.76 19.74
C ARG A 167 -21.72 2.07 20.45
N ILE A 168 -22.32 3.18 20.03
CA ILE A 168 -22.36 4.46 20.76
C ILE A 168 -23.83 4.79 21.00
#